data_AF-A0A1Z9S3T3-F1
#
_entry.id   AF-A0A1Z9S3T3-F1
#
_cell.length_a   1.000
_cell.length_b   1.000
_cell.length_c   1.000
_cell.angle_alpha   90.00
_cell.angle_beta   90.00
_cell.angle_gamma   90.00
#
_symmetry.space_group_name_H-M   'P 1'
#
loop_
_entity.id
_entity.type
_entity.pdbx_description
1 polymer ?
#
loop_
_entity_poly.entity_id
_entity_poly.type
_entity_poly.pdbx_seq_one_letter_code
_entity_poly.pdbx_strand_id
1 'polypeptide(L)' 'MTRTKILDEKDFDQALTKNQKIVFNLLQSSGEPLKAYSILDSLKKEGLKSPLQVYRALDKLVEL' A
#
# COMPACT_ATOMS: atom_id res chain seq x y z
N MET A 1 15.18 -25.69 0.76
CA MET A 1 14.24 -24.99 1.67
C MET A 1 14.35 -23.51 1.36
N THR A 2 13.19 -22.88 1.18
CA THR A 2 12.91 -21.88 0.13
C THR A 2 13.76 -20.61 0.23
N ARG A 3 14.47 -20.30 -0.86
CA ARG A 3 15.17 -19.02 -1.05
C ARG A 3 14.11 -17.95 -1.21
N THR A 4 13.77 -17.24 -0.13
CA THR A 4 12.95 -16.04 -0.19
C THR A 4 13.65 -15.08 -1.15
N LYS A 5 13.15 -14.97 -2.38
CA LYS A 5 13.53 -13.87 -3.27
C LYS A 5 13.01 -12.62 -2.59
N ILE A 6 13.90 -11.89 -1.92
CA ILE A 6 13.65 -10.48 -1.63
C ILE A 6 13.50 -9.85 -3.01
N LEU A 7 12.29 -9.39 -3.33
CA LEU A 7 12.07 -8.57 -4.52
C LEU A 7 12.96 -7.33 -4.34
N ASP A 8 13.77 -7.00 -5.34
CA ASP A 8 14.47 -5.71 -5.32
C ASP A 8 13.41 -4.60 -5.15
N GLU A 9 13.72 -3.49 -4.45
CA GLU A 9 12.76 -2.39 -4.24
C GLU A 9 12.07 -1.94 -5.55
N LYS A 10 12.81 -2.06 -6.66
CA LYS A 10 12.36 -1.75 -8.01
C LYS A 10 11.34 -2.73 -8.59
N ASP A 11 11.38 -3.99 -8.17
CA ASP A 11 10.42 -5.04 -8.55
C ASP A 11 9.14 -4.94 -7.71
N PHE A 12 9.28 -4.59 -6.43
CA PHE A 12 8.16 -4.30 -5.54
C PHE A 12 7.29 -3.16 -6.10
N ASP A 13 7.95 -2.07 -6.52
CA ASP A 13 7.28 -0.89 -7.04
C ASP A 13 6.55 -1.11 -8.40
N GLN A 14 6.96 -2.13 -9.16
CA GLN A 14 6.31 -2.57 -10.40
C GLN A 14 5.16 -3.55 -10.16
N ALA A 15 5.17 -4.28 -9.04
CA ALA A 15 4.13 -5.25 -8.68
C ALA A 15 2.85 -4.60 -8.15
N LEU A 16 2.93 -3.34 -7.68
CA LEU A 16 1.79 -2.64 -7.10
C LEU A 16 0.93 -1.92 -8.14
N THR A 17 -0.39 -2.06 -8.02
CA THR A 17 -1.34 -1.19 -8.72
C THR A 17 -1.25 0.24 -8.18
N LYS A 18 -1.80 1.23 -8.92
CA LYS A 18 -1.82 2.64 -8.51
C LYS A 18 -2.27 2.82 -7.05
N ASN A 19 -3.40 2.21 -6.67
CA ASN A 19 -3.96 2.40 -5.33
C ASN A 19 -3.11 1.75 -4.24
N GLN A 20 -2.49 0.60 -4.52
CA GLN A 20 -1.56 -0.03 -3.58
C GLN A 20 -0.30 0.82 -3.40
N LYS A 21 0.21 1.39 -4.49
CA LYS A 21 1.41 2.23 -4.49
C LYS A 21 1.23 3.52 -3.68
N ILE A 22 0.12 4.24 -3.87
CA ILE A 22 -0.15 5.45 -3.09
C ILE A 22 -0.38 5.14 -1.59
N VAL A 23 -0.99 3.99 -1.27
CA VAL A 23 -1.14 3.52 0.12
C VAL A 23 0.21 3.17 0.73
N PHE A 24 1.05 2.42 0.01
CA PHE A 24 2.40 2.09 0.45
C PHE A 24 3.24 3.35 0.73
N ASN A 25 3.25 4.30 -0.21
CA ASN A 25 4.00 5.54 -0.08
C ASN A 25 3.53 6.38 1.12
N LEU A 26 2.22 6.44 1.37
CA LEU A 26 1.68 7.12 2.55
C LEU A 26 2.14 6.45 3.84
N LEU A 27 2.06 5.12 3.93
CA LEU A 27 2.50 4.38 5.12
C LEU A 27 4.00 4.59 5.38
N GLN A 28 4.82 4.47 4.34
CA GLN A 28 6.27 4.65 4.41
C GLN A 28 6.68 6.06 4.88
N SER A 29 5.89 7.08 4.54
CA SER A 29 6.17 8.48 4.88
C SER A 29 5.54 8.95 6.20
N SER A 30 4.53 8.24 6.73
CA SER A 30 3.77 8.69 7.91
C SER A 30 4.56 8.65 9.22
N GLY A 31 5.52 7.74 9.36
CA GLY A 31 6.27 7.54 10.61
C GLY A 31 5.44 7.03 11.79
N GLU A 32 4.14 6.78 11.60
CA GLU A 32 3.22 6.31 12.64
C GLU A 32 2.17 5.34 12.09
N PRO A 33 1.56 4.47 12.92
CA PRO A 33 0.48 3.61 12.47
C PRO A 33 -0.75 4.42 12.04
N LEU A 34 -1.25 4.17 10.83
CA LEU A 34 -2.45 4.82 10.30
C LEU A 34 -3.69 3.92 10.35
N LYS A 35 -4.84 4.51 10.66
CA LYS A 35 -6.15 3.84 10.53
C LYS A 35 -6.62 3.86 9.08
N ALA A 36 -7.43 2.87 8.69
CA ALA A 36 -7.94 2.74 7.32
C ALA A 36 -8.70 3.98 6.82
N TYR A 37 -9.53 4.59 7.67
CA TYR A 37 -10.26 5.81 7.32
C TYR A 37 -9.34 7.03 7.20
N SER A 38 -8.27 7.12 8.00
CA SER A 38 -7.25 8.15 7.86
C SER A 38 -6.51 8.04 6.53
N ILE A 39 -6.17 6.82 6.11
CA ILE A 39 -5.58 6.55 4.79
C ILE A 39 -6.53 6.98 3.67
N LEU A 40 -7.82 6.62 3.78
CA LEU A 40 -8.82 7.03 2.78
C LEU A 40 -8.93 8.54 2.68
N ASP A 41 -9.01 9.25 3.80
CA ASP A 41 -9.13 10.70 3.81
C ASP A 41 -7.91 11.39 3.18
N SER A 42 -6.70 10.91 3.48
CA SER A 42 -5.46 11.43 2.90
C SER A 42 -5.38 11.23 1.38
N LEU A 43 -5.87 10.09 0.87
CA LEU A 43 -5.68 9.68 -0.54
C LEU A 43 -6.90 9.91 -1.44
N LYS A 44 -7.97 10.52 -0.93
CA LYS A 44 -9.17 10.88 -1.72
C LYS A 44 -8.83 11.67 -2.99
N LYS A 45 -7.94 12.67 -2.86
CA LYS A 45 -7.51 13.52 -3.98
C LYS A 45 -6.63 12.77 -4.99
N GLU A 46 -6.01 11.67 -4.57
CA GLU A 46 -5.16 10.83 -5.42
C GLU A 46 -5.95 9.74 -6.19
N GLY A 47 -7.24 9.61 -5.87
CA GLY A 47 -8.19 8.73 -6.56
C GLY A 47 -8.61 7.51 -5.75
N LEU A 48 -8.29 7.43 -4.45
CA LEU A 48 -8.83 6.41 -3.55
C LEU A 48 -10.26 6.79 -3.14
N LYS A 49 -11.25 5.95 -3.47
CA LYS A 49 -12.68 6.33 -3.41
C LYS A 49 -13.48 5.60 -2.35
N SER A 50 -13.02 4.45 -1.85
CA SER A 50 -13.80 3.67 -0.88
C SER A 50 -12.93 2.97 0.16
N PRO A 51 -13.49 2.68 1.35
CA PRO A 51 -12.79 1.88 2.36
C PRO A 51 -12.33 0.51 1.83
N LEU A 52 -13.11 -0.13 0.96
CA LEU A 52 -12.75 -1.43 0.37
C LEU A 52 -11.44 -1.36 -0.44
N GLN A 53 -11.16 -0.22 -1.09
CA GLN A 53 -9.89 -0.04 -1.80
C GLN A 53 -8.70 0.10 -0.85
N VAL A 54 -8.92 0.67 0.35
CA VAL A 54 -7.90 0.69 1.41
C VAL A 54 -7.63 -0.74 1.87
N TYR A 55 -8.67 -1.48 2.26
CA TYR A 55 -8.49 -2.85 2.76
C TYR A 55 -7.80 -3.76 1.75
N ARG A 56 -8.21 -3.73 0.48
CA ARG A 56 -7.55 -4.51 -0.58
C ARG A 56 -6.09 -4.11 -0.81
N ALA A 57 -5.77 -2.83 -0.65
CA ALA A 57 -4.39 -2.38 -0.74
C ALA A 57 -3.56 -2.90 0.44
N LEU A 58 -4.08 -2.77 1.66
CA LEU A 58 -3.43 -3.26 2.88
C LEU A 58 -3.26 -4.79 2.85
N ASP A 59 -4.29 -5.54 2.46
CA ASP A 59 -4.22 -7.00 2.30
C ASP A 59 -3.10 -7.40 1.34
N LYS A 60 -2.99 -6.71 0.19
CA LYS A 60 -1.91 -6.97 -0.77
C LYS A 60 -0.53 -6.70 -0.18
N LEU A 61 -0.38 -5.63 0.60
CA LEU A 61 0.90 -5.27 1.21
C LEU A 61 1.33 -6.26 2.31
N VAL A 62 0.37 -6.89 3.00
CA VAL A 62 0.65 -7.94 4.00
C VAL A 62 1.07 -9.26 3.35
N GLU A 63 0.65 -9.53 2.11
CA GLU A 63 1.03 -10.74 1.36
C GLU A 63 2.44 -10.70 0.75
N LEU A 64 3.08 -9.52 0.69
CA LEU A 64 4.39 -9.30 0.08
C LEU A 64 5.52 -9.50 1.09
#